data_AF-A0A2X3JCM4-F1
#
_entry.id   AF-A0A2X3JCM4-F1
#
_cell.length_a   1.000
_cell.length_b   1.000
_cell.length_c   1.000
_cell.angle_alpha   90.00
_cell.angle_beta   90.00
_cell.angle_gamma   90.00
#
_symmetry.space_group_name_H-M   'P 1'
#
loop_
_entity.id
_entity.type
_entity.pdbx_description
1 polymer ?
#
loop_
_entity_poly.entity_id
_entity_poly.type
_entity_poly.pdbx_seq_one_letter_code
_entity_poly.pdbx_strand_id
1 'polypeptide(L)'
;MGTGQGDTGVVGKTDKAVAALAAGIQGYLDRHADARSCTIKELKFDIFGFSRGAAAARHFANRVFSQERAVIAAIKSGLDGVEFSGTPGGKTRFLGIFDTVAAIGTPVNGLNPHSADTGM
;
A
#
# COMPACT_ATOMS: atom_id res chain seq x y z
N MET A 1 14.89 -14.74 -16.64
CA MET A 1 13.48 -14.31 -16.62
C MET A 1 13.04 -14.18 -15.17
N GLY A 2 12.84 -12.95 -14.68
CA GLY A 2 12.45 -12.70 -13.29
C GLY A 2 10.96 -12.34 -13.23
N THR A 3 10.09 -13.34 -13.23
CA THR A 3 8.64 -13.14 -13.21
C THR A 3 8.22 -12.57 -11.86
N GLY A 4 7.86 -11.29 -11.82
CA GLY A 4 7.23 -10.60 -10.68
C GLY A 4 5.80 -11.08 -10.41
N GLN A 5 5.56 -12.37 -10.57
CA GLN A 5 4.26 -13.03 -10.67
C GLN A 5 4.29 -14.31 -9.84
N GLY A 6 4.62 -14.19 -8.56
CA GLY A 6 4.26 -15.18 -7.56
C GLY A 6 3.05 -14.65 -6.80
N ASP A 7 2.23 -15.53 -6.25
CA ASP A 7 1.05 -15.27 -5.39
C ASP A 7 1.33 -14.40 -4.12
N THR A 8 2.53 -13.85 -4.01
CA THR A 8 3.07 -12.89 -3.04
C THR A 8 3.38 -11.51 -3.66
N GLY A 9 2.86 -11.25 -4.87
CA GLY A 9 3.05 -10.02 -5.63
C GLY A 9 2.36 -8.80 -5.03
N VAL A 10 2.45 -7.68 -5.75
CA VAL A 10 1.85 -6.40 -5.38
C VAL A 10 0.36 -6.53 -5.03
N VAL A 11 -0.40 -7.29 -5.83
CA VAL A 11 -1.86 -7.47 -5.64
C VAL A 11 -2.17 -8.15 -4.30
N GLY A 12 -1.58 -9.32 -4.04
CA GLY A 12 -1.81 -10.06 -2.79
C GLY A 12 -1.40 -9.27 -1.53
N LYS A 13 -0.36 -8.43 -1.61
CA LYS A 13 -0.02 -7.52 -0.50
C LYS A 13 -1.09 -6.45 -0.28
N THR A 14 -1.64 -5.90 -1.36
CA THR A 14 -2.73 -4.91 -1.22
C THR A 14 -4.03 -5.55 -0.73
N ASP A 15 -4.33 -6.79 -1.10
CA ASP A 15 -5.51 -7.49 -0.57
C ASP A 15 -5.40 -7.77 0.92
N LYS A 16 -4.20 -8.18 1.38
CA LYS A 16 -3.93 -8.27 2.83
C LYS A 16 -4.10 -6.94 3.54
N ALA A 17 -3.67 -5.84 2.93
CA ALA A 17 -3.87 -4.51 3.48
C ALA A 17 -5.37 -4.16 3.59
N VAL A 18 -6.17 -4.45 2.54
CA VAL A 18 -7.63 -4.25 2.56
C VAL A 18 -8.30 -5.11 3.64
N ALA A 19 -7.92 -6.38 3.77
CA ALA A 19 -8.46 -7.27 4.80
C ALA A 19 -8.15 -6.78 6.23
N ALA A 20 -6.98 -6.16 6.44
CA ALA A 20 -6.59 -5.60 7.73
C ALA A 20 -7.30 -4.28 8.08
N LEU A 21 -7.92 -3.58 7.12
CA LEU A 21 -8.57 -2.29 7.35
C LEU A 21 -9.68 -2.39 8.40
N ALA A 22 -10.55 -3.39 8.27
CA ALA A 22 -11.69 -3.56 9.17
C ALA A 22 -11.22 -3.72 10.63
N ALA A 23 -10.27 -4.63 10.86
CA ALA A 23 -9.70 -4.87 12.18
C ALA A 23 -8.97 -3.64 12.74
N GLY A 24 -8.26 -2.89 11.89
CA GLY A 24 -7.58 -1.66 12.30
C GLY A 24 -8.55 -0.55 12.75
N ILE A 25 -9.65 -0.37 12.02
CA ILE A 25 -10.69 0.61 12.35
C ILE A 25 -11.41 0.19 13.65
N GLN A 26 -11.81 -1.08 13.76
CA GLN A 26 -12.44 -1.62 14.96
C GLN A 26 -11.54 -1.46 16.18
N GLY A 27 -10.26 -1.82 16.06
CA GLY A 27 -9.29 -1.66 17.15
C GLY A 27 -9.11 -0.20 17.59
N TYR A 28 -9.27 0.78 16.68
CA TYR A 28 -9.29 2.19 17.06
C TYR A 28 -10.58 2.57 17.81
N LEU A 29 -11.74 2.17 17.29
CA LEU A 29 -13.04 2.45 17.89
C LEU A 29 -13.23 1.78 19.26
N ASP A 30 -12.63 0.61 19.47
CA ASP A 30 -12.66 -0.09 20.76
C ASP A 30 -11.84 0.61 21.83
N ARG A 31 -10.76 1.31 21.42
CA ARG A 31 -9.91 2.10 22.33
C ARG A 31 -10.47 3.49 22.60
N HIS A 32 -11.37 3.97 21.73
CA HIS A 32 -11.94 5.31 21.75
C HIS A 32 -13.46 5.21 21.60
N ALA A 33 -14.14 4.76 22.67
CA ALA A 33 -15.59 4.55 22.66
C ALA A 33 -16.38 5.84 22.38
N ASP A 34 -15.82 7.01 22.68
CA ASP A 34 -16.37 8.32 22.34
C ASP A 34 -16.46 8.54 20.82
N ALA A 35 -15.51 7.99 20.06
CA ALA A 35 -15.51 8.07 18.60
C ALA A 35 -16.71 7.32 17.97
N ARG A 36 -17.27 6.30 18.65
CA ARG A 36 -18.47 5.59 18.16
C ARG A 36 -19.74 6.45 18.20
N SER A 37 -19.78 7.42 19.12
CA SER A 37 -20.91 8.36 19.27
C SER A 37 -20.77 9.61 18.39
N CYS A 38 -19.69 9.71 17.62
CA CYS A 38 -19.39 10.85 16.78
C CYS A 38 -19.52 10.50 15.29
N THR A 39 -19.86 11.49 14.46
CA THR A 39 -19.84 11.33 13.01
C THR A 39 -18.41 11.49 12.48
N ILE A 40 -17.87 10.44 11.86
CA ILE A 40 -16.56 10.48 11.21
C ILE A 40 -16.71 11.22 9.87
N LYS A 41 -16.06 12.38 9.76
CA LYS A 41 -16.16 13.22 8.55
C LYS A 41 -15.23 12.77 7.43
N GLU A 42 -14.09 12.16 7.77
CA GLU A 42 -13.07 11.81 6.78
C GLU A 42 -12.16 10.70 7.28
N LEU A 43 -11.84 9.74 6.39
CA LEU A 43 -10.85 8.70 6.63
C LEU A 43 -9.68 8.91 5.68
N LYS A 44 -8.48 9.06 6.25
CA LYS A 44 -7.25 9.35 5.50
C LYS A 44 -6.25 8.23 5.64
N PHE A 45 -5.61 7.88 4.52
CA PHE A 45 -4.53 6.91 4.46
C PHE A 45 -3.18 7.59 4.27
N ASP A 46 -2.24 7.25 5.13
CA ASP A 46 -0.81 7.46 4.87
C ASP A 46 -0.21 6.13 4.44
N ILE A 47 0.24 6.07 3.20
CA ILE A 47 0.66 4.83 2.55
C ILE A 47 2.17 4.88 2.37
N PHE A 48 2.86 3.87 2.88
CA PHE A 48 4.31 3.77 2.80
C PHE A 48 4.73 2.51 2.05
N GLY A 49 5.77 2.61 1.22
CA GLY A 49 6.29 1.47 0.48
C GLY A 49 7.77 1.60 0.13
N PHE A 50 8.55 0.53 0.32
CA PHE A 50 9.98 0.50 0.04
C PHE A 50 10.31 -0.51 -1.07
N SER A 51 11.13 -0.14 -2.05
CA SER A 51 11.53 -0.96 -3.19
C SER A 51 10.31 -1.62 -3.86
N ARG A 52 10.16 -2.95 -3.80
CA ARG A 52 8.94 -3.66 -4.28
C ARG A 52 7.65 -3.24 -3.56
N GLY A 53 7.76 -2.83 -2.30
CA GLY A 53 6.65 -2.27 -1.54
C GLY A 53 6.17 -0.92 -2.06
N ALA A 54 7.02 -0.15 -2.77
CA ALA A 54 6.60 1.11 -3.40
C ALA A 54 5.59 0.86 -4.52
N ALA A 55 5.74 -0.22 -5.30
CA ALA A 55 4.76 -0.63 -6.29
C ALA A 55 3.43 -1.04 -5.62
N ALA A 56 3.48 -1.74 -4.49
CA ALA A 56 2.28 -2.09 -3.72
C ALA A 56 1.60 -0.87 -3.10
N ALA A 57 2.37 0.09 -2.57
CA ALA A 57 1.86 1.34 -2.04
C ALA A 57 1.15 2.17 -3.13
N ARG A 58 1.76 2.31 -4.31
CA ARG A 58 1.11 2.97 -5.47
C ARG A 58 -0.17 2.24 -5.89
N HIS A 59 -0.11 0.90 -5.96
CA HIS A 59 -1.29 0.10 -6.31
C HIS A 59 -2.43 0.32 -5.30
N PHE A 60 -2.15 0.24 -4.00
CA PHE A 60 -3.15 0.49 -2.96
C PHE A 60 -3.71 1.92 -3.00
N ALA A 61 -2.84 2.92 -3.19
CA ALA A 61 -3.27 4.32 -3.34
C ALA A 61 -4.24 4.48 -4.53
N ASN A 62 -3.98 3.81 -5.65
CA ASN A 62 -4.87 3.82 -6.81
C ASN A 62 -6.21 3.14 -6.51
N ARG A 63 -6.23 2.05 -5.73
CA ARG A 63 -7.48 1.37 -5.29
C ARG A 63 -8.33 2.29 -4.42
N VAL A 64 -7.71 3.01 -3.49
CA VAL A 64 -8.34 4.04 -2.65
C VAL A 64 -8.88 5.17 -3.54
N PHE A 65 -8.05 5.74 -4.42
CA PHE A 65 -8.46 6.83 -5.31
C PHE A 65 -9.63 6.43 -6.22
N SER A 66 -9.61 5.21 -6.75
CA SER A 66 -10.65 4.66 -7.64
C SER A 66 -11.91 4.22 -6.89
N GLN A 67 -11.97 4.40 -5.57
CA GLN A 67 -13.12 4.02 -4.74
C GLN A 67 -13.51 2.55 -4.92
N GLU A 68 -12.51 1.67 -4.88
CA GLU A 68 -12.75 0.26 -5.12
C GLU A 68 -13.70 -0.34 -4.08
N ARG A 69 -14.65 -1.16 -4.56
CA ARG A 69 -15.68 -1.80 -3.73
C ARG A 69 -15.11 -2.58 -2.55
N ALA A 70 -13.98 -3.27 -2.72
CA ALA A 70 -13.36 -4.03 -1.64
C ALA A 70 -12.86 -3.11 -0.51
N VAL A 71 -12.26 -1.96 -0.84
CA VAL A 71 -11.81 -0.95 0.13
C VAL A 71 -13.01 -0.36 0.87
N ILE A 72 -14.06 0.02 0.13
CA ILE A 72 -15.31 0.56 0.70
C ILE A 72 -15.94 -0.45 1.65
N ALA A 73 -16.05 -1.72 1.25
CA ALA A 73 -16.64 -2.77 2.05
C ALA A 73 -15.84 -3.00 3.34
N ALA A 74 -14.51 -3.01 3.26
CA ALA A 74 -13.65 -3.17 4.43
C ALA A 74 -13.78 -1.99 5.40
N ILE A 75 -13.81 -0.75 4.91
CA ILE A 75 -14.03 0.45 5.75
C ILE A 75 -15.41 0.39 6.40
N LYS A 76 -16.46 0.12 5.62
CA LYS A 76 -17.84 0.02 6.13
C LYS A 76 -17.97 -1.06 7.20
N SER A 77 -17.34 -2.21 6.99
CA SER A 77 -17.30 -3.31 7.98
C SER A 77 -16.54 -2.91 9.23
N GLY A 78 -15.45 -2.15 9.10
CA GLY A 78 -14.66 -1.69 10.24
C GLY A 78 -15.37 -0.62 11.08
N LEU A 79 -16.16 0.24 10.43
CA LEU A 79 -16.93 1.29 11.10
C LEU A 79 -18.11 0.75 11.92
N ASP A 80 -18.62 -0.45 11.60
CA ASP A 80 -19.63 -1.17 12.39
C ASP A 80 -20.81 -0.30 12.87
N GLY A 81 -21.41 0.44 11.94
CA GLY A 81 -22.58 1.30 12.23
C GLY A 81 -22.25 2.71 12.72
N VAL A 82 -20.97 3.05 12.90
CA VAL A 82 -20.56 4.45 13.13
C VAL A 82 -20.88 5.29 11.91
N GLU A 83 -21.47 6.46 12.15
CA GLU A 83 -21.87 7.37 11.09
C GLU A 83 -20.62 7.93 10.37
N PHE A 84 -20.58 7.77 9.05
CA PHE A 84 -19.47 8.21 8.22
C PHE A 84 -19.99 9.04 7.05
N SER A 85 -19.58 10.31 6.99
CA SER A 85 -20.01 11.27 5.98
C SER A 85 -18.91 11.60 4.95
N GLY A 86 -17.80 10.85 4.99
CA GLY A 86 -16.64 11.06 4.12
C GLY A 86 -16.72 10.29 2.81
N THR A 87 -15.64 10.37 2.03
CA THR A 87 -15.46 9.57 0.82
C THR A 87 -15.48 8.07 1.18
N PRO A 88 -16.35 7.23 0.61
CA PRO A 88 -16.58 5.83 1.05
C PRO A 88 -15.32 4.96 1.13
N GLY A 89 -14.39 5.13 0.18
CA GLY A 89 -13.12 4.41 0.12
C GLY A 89 -11.98 5.12 0.87
N GLY A 90 -12.27 6.20 1.59
CA GLY A 90 -11.28 7.11 2.17
C GLY A 90 -10.52 7.93 1.13
N LYS A 91 -9.49 8.65 1.58
CA LYS A 91 -8.59 9.43 0.74
C LYS A 91 -7.14 9.17 1.10
N THR A 92 -6.25 9.13 0.12
CA THR A 92 -4.80 9.15 0.39
C THR A 92 -4.39 10.56 0.79
N ARG A 93 -3.85 10.71 2.01
CA ARG A 93 -3.25 11.96 2.50
C ARG A 93 -1.77 12.03 2.14
N PHE A 94 -1.06 10.92 2.28
CA PHE A 94 0.37 10.85 2.04
C PHE A 94 0.74 9.54 1.36
N LEU A 95 1.66 9.59 0.40
CA LEU A 95 2.22 8.42 -0.28
C LEU A 95 3.75 8.50 -0.23
N GLY A 96 4.32 7.85 0.79
CA GLY A 96 5.75 7.77 1.02
C GLY A 96 6.35 6.56 0.31
N ILE A 97 6.84 6.75 -0.91
CA ILE A 97 7.51 5.71 -1.67
C ILE A 97 9.02 5.91 -1.63
N PHE A 98 9.72 4.86 -1.24
CA PHE A 98 11.18 4.83 -1.15
C PHE A 98 11.68 3.83 -2.17
N ASP A 99 12.26 4.31 -3.25
CA ASP A 99 12.96 3.43 -4.16
C ASP A 99 14.37 3.18 -3.63
N THR A 100 14.83 1.95 -3.69
CA THR A 100 16.25 1.65 -3.53
C THR A 100 16.97 2.14 -4.78
N VAL A 101 17.17 3.46 -4.89
CA VAL A 101 18.33 3.93 -5.62
C VAL A 101 19.51 3.63 -4.71
N ALA A 102 20.37 2.70 -5.12
CA ALA A 102 21.72 2.70 -4.61
C ALA A 102 22.24 4.13 -4.78
N ALA A 103 22.46 4.82 -3.66
CA ALA A 103 23.26 6.02 -3.70
C ALA A 103 24.54 5.67 -4.43
N ILE A 104 24.90 6.49 -5.41
CA ILE A 104 26.17 6.41 -6.12
C ILE A 104 27.29 6.47 -5.08
N GLY A 105 27.78 5.30 -4.69
CA GLY A 105 29.20 5.12 -4.40
C GLY A 105 29.86 4.84 -5.74
N THR A 106 30.37 5.87 -6.40
CA THR A 106 31.47 5.67 -7.34
C THR A 106 32.77 5.70 -6.53
N PRO A 107 33.37 4.54 -6.21
CA PRO A 107 34.75 4.33 -6.52
C PRO A 107 34.82 3.86 -7.98
N VAL A 108 35.46 4.72 -8.75
CA VAL A 108 36.05 4.48 -10.06
C VAL A 108 36.64 3.06 -10.23
N ASN A 109 36.64 2.64 -11.50
CA ASN A 109 37.62 1.74 -12.13
C ASN A 109 37.29 0.23 -12.22
N GLY A 110 36.58 -0.11 -13.30
CA GLY A 110 36.99 -1.08 -14.31
C GLY A 110 37.39 -2.50 -13.88
N LEU A 111 36.47 -3.45 -14.07
CA LEU A 111 36.80 -4.86 -14.34
C LEU A 111 35.84 -5.43 -15.41
N ASN A 112 36.14 -5.05 -16.67
CA ASN A 112 36.15 -5.86 -17.89
C ASN A 112 35.04 -6.94 -18.13
N PRO A 113 34.05 -6.70 -19.01
CA PRO A 113 33.27 -7.77 -19.64
C PRO A 113 33.89 -8.13 -21.00
N HIS A 114 34.90 -8.99 -20.99
CA HIS A 114 35.27 -9.74 -22.20
C HIS A 114 35.25 -11.22 -21.88
N SER A 115 34.06 -11.81 -22.02
CA SER A 115 33.89 -13.23 -22.28
C SER A 115 33.16 -13.33 -23.60
N ALA A 116 33.88 -13.07 -24.69
CA ALA A 116 33.53 -13.64 -25.98
C ALA A 116 34.30 -14.96 -26.06
N ASP A 117 33.62 -16.06 -25.73
CA ASP A 117 34.05 -17.41 -26.07
C ASP A 117 32.95 -18.08 -26.89
N THR A 118 33.38 -18.97 -27.77
CA THR A 118 32.67 -19.72 -28.81
C THR A 118 32.36 -18.90 -30.07
N GLY A 119 32.87 -19.21 -31.26
CA GLY A 119 33.44 -20.45 -31.78
C GLY A 119 32.95 -20.59 -33.22
N MET A 120 33.84 -21.06 -34.10
CA MET A 120 33.76 -21.21 -35.59
C MET A 120 34.42 -20.07 -36.38
#